data_AF-U3GAW1-F1
#
_entry.id   AF-U3GAW1-F1
#
_cell.length_a   1.000
_cell.length_b   1.000
_cell.length_c   1.000
_cell.angle_alpha   90.00
_cell.angle_beta   90.00
_cell.angle_gamma   90.00
#
_symmetry.space_group_name_H-M   'P 1'
#
loop_
_entity.id
_entity.type
_entity.pdbx_description
1 polymer ?
#
loop_
_entity_poly.entity_id
_entity_poly.type
_entity_poly.pdbx_seq_one_letter_code
_entity_poly.pdbx_strand_id
1 'polypeptide(L)'
;MNTKIHVYIDSCAWNYLFRNQLDLAQELPGDRYSLCVTREVEIEIDAIPATGKDGIDKRALKQFIADAIETNSIQTTSVFGFASVEPDGSLSKIQVFGGFDQSTFQSTADREWYESEAVTKLLDGKKLSGSGLGKAQADASLAVRSFEAVVLTDERKDKSGPLKLARQQSGWIVHLSEDLEPSGLALGAFIEKMIPRDAS
;
A
#
# COMPACT_ATOMS: atom_id res chain seq x y z
N MET A 1 14.23 -15.17 17.40
CA MET A 1 12.97 -14.39 17.31
C MET A 1 12.43 -14.70 15.94
N ASN A 2 11.20 -15.19 15.83
CA ASN A 2 10.60 -15.46 14.51
C ASN A 2 10.29 -14.09 13.88
N THR A 3 10.92 -13.76 12.76
CA THR A 3 10.68 -12.47 12.10
C THR A 3 9.30 -12.54 11.46
N LYS A 4 8.44 -11.57 11.77
CA LYS A 4 7.10 -11.50 11.14
C LYS A 4 7.24 -11.09 9.68
N ILE A 5 6.37 -11.61 8.82
CA ILE A 5 6.26 -11.18 7.43
C ILE A 5 5.47 -9.87 7.39
N HIS A 6 6.09 -8.80 6.89
CA HIS A 6 5.41 -7.53 6.67
C HIS A 6 4.56 -7.59 5.41
N VAL A 7 3.31 -7.15 5.52
CA VAL A 7 2.35 -7.13 4.40
C VAL A 7 1.73 -5.74 4.32
N TYR A 8 1.95 -5.05 3.20
CA TYR A 8 1.37 -3.77 2.88
C TYR A 8 0.12 -3.95 2.03
N ILE A 9 -0.95 -3.27 2.40
CA ILE A 9 -2.24 -3.35 1.71
C ILE A 9 -2.45 -2.06 0.92
N ASP A 10 -2.60 -2.19 -0.40
CA ASP A 10 -2.94 -1.08 -1.31
C ASP A 10 -4.41 -0.65 -1.14
N SER A 11 -4.75 0.60 -1.47
CA SER A 11 -6.11 1.12 -1.39
C SER A 11 -7.09 0.32 -2.26
N CYS A 12 -6.64 -0.15 -3.42
CA CYS A 12 -7.48 -0.94 -4.32
C CYS A 12 -7.68 -2.39 -3.83
N ALA A 13 -6.75 -2.95 -3.06
CA ALA A 13 -6.84 -4.32 -2.53
C ALA A 13 -8.06 -4.51 -1.61
N TRP A 14 -8.46 -3.47 -0.89
CA TRP A 14 -9.65 -3.51 -0.02
C TRP A 14 -10.93 -3.90 -0.76
N ASN A 15 -11.07 -3.54 -2.03
CA ASN A 15 -12.24 -3.93 -2.83
C ASN A 15 -12.28 -5.45 -3.03
N TYR A 16 -11.12 -6.07 -3.28
CA TYR A 16 -11.00 -7.51 -3.41
C TYR A 16 -11.31 -8.21 -2.09
N LEU A 17 -10.67 -7.77 -1.01
CA LEU A 17 -10.85 -8.35 0.33
C LEU A 17 -12.32 -8.28 0.75
N PHE A 18 -12.97 -7.13 0.53
CA PHE A 18 -14.39 -6.93 0.80
C PHE A 18 -15.28 -7.81 -0.09
N ARG A 19 -15.06 -7.82 -1.42
CA ARG A 19 -15.87 -8.62 -2.36
C ARG A 19 -15.83 -10.12 -2.01
N ASN A 20 -14.68 -10.61 -1.58
CA ASN A 20 -14.46 -12.01 -1.24
C ASN A 20 -14.67 -12.32 0.26
N GLN A 21 -15.02 -11.31 1.07
CA GLN A 21 -15.24 -11.44 2.52
C GLN A 21 -14.07 -12.13 3.23
N LEU A 22 -12.84 -11.75 2.86
CA LEU A 22 -11.63 -12.33 3.45
C LEU A 22 -11.40 -11.77 4.86
N ASP A 23 -11.35 -12.66 5.83
CA ASP A 23 -10.99 -12.34 7.21
C ASP A 23 -9.45 -12.34 7.34
N LEU A 24 -8.87 -11.14 7.41
CA LEU A 24 -7.42 -10.97 7.52
C LEU A 24 -6.84 -11.62 8.79
N ALA A 25 -7.62 -11.76 9.87
CA ALA A 25 -7.13 -12.37 11.10
C ALA A 25 -6.93 -13.89 10.93
N GLN A 26 -7.73 -14.52 10.07
CA GLN A 26 -7.59 -15.92 9.69
C GLN A 26 -6.54 -16.12 8.60
N GLU A 27 -6.58 -15.28 7.57
CA GLU A 27 -5.71 -15.40 6.39
C GLU A 27 -4.25 -15.03 6.70
N LEU A 28 -4.05 -14.02 7.55
CA LEU A 28 -2.75 -13.44 7.90
C LEU A 28 -2.64 -13.25 9.42
N PRO A 29 -2.55 -14.34 10.21
CA PRO A 29 -2.58 -14.27 11.66
C PRO A 29 -1.42 -13.44 12.21
N GLY A 30 -1.73 -12.62 13.23
CA GLY A 30 -0.81 -11.61 13.75
C GLY A 30 0.43 -12.16 14.47
N ASP A 31 0.52 -13.47 14.74
CA ASP A 31 1.73 -14.13 15.24
C ASP A 31 2.78 -14.33 14.14
N ARG A 32 2.35 -14.44 12.87
CA ARG A 32 3.20 -14.62 11.70
C ARG A 32 3.33 -13.38 10.84
N TYR A 33 2.30 -12.53 10.78
CA TYR A 33 2.24 -11.38 9.89
C TYR A 33 2.15 -10.06 10.64
N SER A 34 2.67 -9.00 10.03
CA SER A 34 2.51 -7.61 10.47
C SER A 34 1.90 -6.81 9.33
N LEU A 35 0.64 -6.41 9.49
CA LEU A 35 -0.12 -5.71 8.46
C LEU A 35 0.12 -4.21 8.53
N CYS A 36 0.36 -3.60 7.37
CA CYS A 36 0.72 -2.21 7.24
C CYS A 36 -0.05 -1.54 6.11
N VAL A 37 -0.20 -0.21 6.19
CA VAL A 37 -0.49 0.67 5.06
C VAL A 37 0.57 1.77 5.03
N THR A 38 0.82 2.36 3.87
CA THR A 38 1.60 3.61 3.81
C THR A 38 0.70 4.79 4.14
N ARG A 39 1.29 5.91 4.59
CA ARG A 39 0.54 7.15 4.82
C ARG A 39 -0.20 7.61 3.57
N GLU A 40 0.37 7.42 2.40
CA GLU A 40 -0.29 7.68 1.12
C GLU A 40 -1.56 6.83 0.95
N VAL A 41 -1.51 5.53 1.24
CA VAL A 41 -2.70 4.67 1.17
C VAL A 41 -3.75 5.07 2.20
N GLU A 42 -3.35 5.40 3.42
CA GLU A 42 -4.27 5.91 4.44
C GLU A 42 -5.01 7.16 3.96
N ILE A 43 -4.31 8.11 3.33
CA ILE A 43 -4.91 9.29 2.70
C ILE A 43 -5.90 8.92 1.59
N GLU A 44 -5.61 7.89 0.78
CA GLU A 44 -6.55 7.40 -0.23
C GLU A 44 -7.79 6.75 0.38
N ILE A 45 -7.64 5.98 1.46
CA ILE A 45 -8.74 5.36 2.21
C ILE A 45 -9.65 6.44 2.81
N ASP A 46 -9.08 7.45 3.45
CA ASP A 46 -9.82 8.58 4.02
C ASP A 46 -10.61 9.35 2.96
N ALA A 47 -10.03 9.47 1.76
CA ALA A 47 -10.66 10.12 0.61
C ALA A 47 -11.77 9.29 -0.07
N ILE A 48 -12.03 8.04 0.35
CA ILE A 48 -13.12 7.23 -0.20
C ILE A 48 -14.47 7.92 0.11
N PRO A 49 -15.24 8.35 -0.91
CA PRO A 49 -16.53 8.97 -0.70
C PRO A 49 -17.57 7.94 -0.25
N ALA A 50 -18.63 8.38 0.44
CA ALA A 50 -19.74 7.51 0.83
C ALA A 50 -20.47 6.90 -0.39
N THR A 51 -20.52 7.63 -1.50
CA THR A 51 -21.05 7.16 -2.78
C THR A 51 -19.98 7.33 -3.85
N GLY A 52 -19.68 6.24 -4.57
CA GLY A 52 -18.75 6.24 -5.69
C GLY A 52 -19.23 7.09 -6.86
N LYS A 53 -18.32 7.39 -7.80
CA LYS A 53 -18.66 8.12 -9.04
C LYS A 53 -19.61 7.35 -9.96
N ASP A 54 -19.67 6.04 -9.79
CA ASP A 54 -20.58 5.08 -10.40
C ASP A 54 -21.94 4.99 -9.68
N GLY A 55 -22.15 5.76 -8.61
CA GLY A 55 -23.38 5.73 -7.80
C GLY A 55 -23.42 4.59 -6.79
N ILE A 56 -22.36 3.77 -6.67
CA ILE A 56 -22.32 2.64 -5.75
C ILE A 56 -22.11 3.15 -4.32
N ASP A 57 -22.91 2.66 -3.38
CA ASP A 57 -22.75 2.94 -1.96
C ASP A 57 -21.49 2.23 -1.41
N LYS A 58 -20.56 3.01 -0.86
CA LYS A 58 -19.28 2.52 -0.32
C LYS A 58 -19.27 2.45 1.21
N ARG A 59 -20.38 2.75 1.90
CA ARG A 59 -20.42 2.75 3.37
C ARG A 59 -20.05 1.39 3.97
N ALA A 60 -20.52 0.30 3.36
CA ALA A 60 -20.18 -1.05 3.80
C ALA A 60 -18.68 -1.36 3.63
N LEU A 61 -18.08 -0.95 2.50
CA LEU A 61 -16.65 -1.08 2.28
C LEU A 61 -15.85 -0.26 3.31
N LYS A 62 -16.25 0.98 3.57
CA LYS A 62 -15.58 1.83 4.57
C LYS A 62 -15.64 1.22 5.98
N GLN A 63 -16.80 0.67 6.35
CA GLN A 63 -16.94 -0.04 7.63
C GLN A 63 -16.03 -1.27 7.68
N PHE A 64 -16.03 -2.08 6.62
CA PHE A 64 -15.15 -3.25 6.52
C PHE A 64 -13.66 -2.88 6.68
N ILE A 65 -13.20 -1.81 6.03
CA ILE A 65 -11.82 -1.34 6.16
C ILE A 65 -11.54 -0.90 7.61
N ALA A 66 -12.44 -0.13 8.23
CA ALA A 66 -12.27 0.32 9.61
C ALA A 66 -12.20 -0.84 10.60
N ASP A 67 -13.12 -1.80 10.49
CA ASP A 67 -13.16 -3.00 11.33
C ASP A 67 -11.90 -3.85 11.14
N ALA A 68 -11.42 -4.00 9.90
CA ALA A 68 -10.20 -4.73 9.58
C ALA A 68 -8.96 -4.05 10.16
N ILE A 69 -8.85 -2.71 10.07
CA ILE A 69 -7.75 -1.94 10.66
C ILE A 69 -7.71 -2.12 12.17
N GLU A 70 -8.85 -1.99 12.85
CA GLU A 70 -8.96 -2.14 14.30
C GLU A 70 -8.64 -3.57 14.74
N THR A 71 -9.32 -4.57 14.15
CA THR A 71 -9.21 -5.97 14.55
C THR A 71 -7.80 -6.53 14.35
N ASN A 72 -7.13 -6.13 13.27
CA ASN A 72 -5.80 -6.64 12.91
C ASN A 72 -4.65 -5.73 13.37
N SER A 73 -4.97 -4.63 14.08
CA SER A 73 -3.98 -3.64 14.52
C SER A 73 -3.08 -3.16 13.37
N ILE A 74 -3.68 -2.87 12.22
CA ILE A 74 -2.95 -2.48 11.00
C ILE A 74 -2.27 -1.14 11.24
N GLN A 75 -0.96 -1.09 10.97
CA GLN A 75 -0.15 0.09 11.26
C GLN A 75 0.00 0.96 10.02
N THR A 76 -0.16 2.28 10.19
CA THR A 76 0.27 3.25 9.18
C THR A 76 1.77 3.50 9.34
N THR A 77 2.51 3.31 8.24
CA THR A 77 3.93 3.63 8.17
C THR A 77 4.12 4.93 7.38
N SER A 78 5.13 5.71 7.77
CA SER A 78 5.48 6.95 7.07
C SER A 78 6.98 7.20 7.16
N VAL A 79 7.47 8.00 6.22
CA VAL A 79 8.84 8.50 6.21
C VAL A 79 8.91 9.83 6.96
N PHE A 80 9.97 10.03 7.73
CA PHE A 80 10.23 11.29 8.42
C PHE A 80 10.44 12.41 7.42
N GLY A 81 9.76 13.52 7.65
CA GLY A 81 9.92 14.72 6.83
C GLY A 81 9.26 15.93 7.46
N PHE A 82 9.38 17.05 6.76
CA PHE A 82 8.74 18.30 7.17
C PHE A 82 7.36 18.42 6.56
N ALA A 83 6.52 19.25 7.19
CA ALA A 83 5.19 19.51 6.69
C ALA A 83 5.23 20.12 5.28
N SER A 84 4.41 19.60 4.38
CA SER A 84 4.21 20.15 3.04
C SER A 84 3.42 21.45 3.12
N VAL A 85 3.85 22.45 2.35
CA VAL A 85 3.20 23.76 2.25
C VAL A 85 2.69 24.00 0.83
N GLU A 86 1.57 24.71 0.72
CA GLU A 86 1.03 25.20 -0.54
C GLU A 86 1.87 26.37 -1.07
N PRO A 87 1.72 26.78 -2.35
CA PRO A 87 2.48 27.90 -2.93
C PRO A 87 2.30 29.25 -2.20
N ASP A 88 1.19 29.41 -1.46
CA ASP A 88 0.91 30.60 -0.65
C ASP A 88 1.54 30.54 0.76
N GLY A 89 2.28 29.47 1.08
CA GLY A 89 2.93 29.23 2.37
C GLY A 89 2.02 28.64 3.44
N SER A 90 0.74 28.39 3.15
CA SER A 90 -0.15 27.69 4.08
C SER A 90 0.18 26.20 4.16
N LEU A 91 -0.20 25.55 5.26
CA LEU A 91 -0.02 24.10 5.39
C LEU A 91 -0.92 23.37 4.39
N SER A 92 -0.33 22.41 3.65
CA SER A 92 -1.12 21.55 2.79
C SER A 92 -2.09 20.71 3.62
N LYS A 93 -3.29 20.50 3.08
CA LYS A 93 -4.27 19.58 3.68
C LYS A 93 -3.79 18.13 3.67
N ILE A 94 -2.87 17.82 2.76
CA ILE A 94 -2.30 16.48 2.58
C ILE A 94 -0.89 16.47 3.13
N GLN A 95 -0.67 15.63 4.13
CA GLN A 95 0.62 15.46 4.81
C GLN A 95 1.03 14.00 4.73
N VAL A 96 2.02 13.72 3.89
CA VAL A 96 2.53 12.36 3.63
C VAL A 96 3.69 11.97 4.53
N PHE A 97 4.42 12.96 5.05
CA PHE A 97 5.52 12.75 5.98
C PHE A 97 5.01 12.69 7.41
N GLY A 98 5.60 11.79 8.21
CA GLY A 98 5.41 11.78 9.64
C GLY A 98 6.44 12.65 10.36
N GLY A 99 6.06 13.15 11.53
CA GLY A 99 6.95 13.91 12.41
C GLY A 99 7.85 13.01 13.27
N PHE A 100 8.45 13.61 14.30
CA PHE A 100 9.19 12.90 15.33
C PHE A 100 8.30 11.84 16.01
N ASP A 101 8.88 10.68 16.30
CA ASP A 101 8.23 9.53 16.95
C ASP A 101 7.01 8.95 16.20
N GLN A 102 6.79 9.36 14.95
CA GLN A 102 5.65 8.89 14.12
C GLN A 102 6.11 8.22 12.82
N SER A 103 7.41 8.17 12.57
CA SER A 103 7.97 7.80 11.27
C SER A 103 9.40 7.26 11.38
N THR A 104 9.90 6.72 10.27
CA THR A 104 11.29 6.28 10.15
C THR A 104 12.04 7.12 9.14
N PHE A 105 13.36 7.23 9.31
CA PHE A 105 14.20 7.83 8.28
C PHE A 105 14.22 6.92 7.05
N GLN A 106 14.07 7.53 5.88
CA GLN A 106 14.19 6.85 4.60
C GLN A 106 15.59 6.23 4.44
N SER A 107 15.65 4.98 3.99
CA SER A 107 16.91 4.29 3.75
C SER A 107 17.64 4.87 2.53
N THR A 108 18.94 4.61 2.40
CA THR A 108 19.70 4.97 1.20
C THR A 108 19.14 4.27 -0.05
N ALA A 109 18.79 2.99 0.06
CA ALA A 109 18.24 2.22 -1.06
C ALA A 109 16.88 2.78 -1.52
N ASP A 110 16.02 3.17 -0.58
CA ASP A 110 14.75 3.82 -0.91
C ASP A 110 14.98 5.12 -1.68
N ARG A 111 15.92 5.94 -1.20
CA ARG A 111 16.26 7.23 -1.83
C ARG A 111 16.78 7.02 -3.24
N GLU A 112 17.72 6.10 -3.43
CA GLU A 112 18.27 5.75 -4.75
C GLU A 112 17.16 5.26 -5.71
N TRP A 113 16.18 4.50 -5.21
CA TRP A 113 15.04 4.07 -6.02
C TRP A 113 14.19 5.27 -6.49
N TYR A 114 13.85 6.20 -5.58
CA TYR A 114 13.10 7.41 -5.91
C TYR A 114 13.87 8.38 -6.84
N GLU A 115 15.20 8.45 -6.72
CA GLU A 115 16.06 9.28 -7.58
C GLU A 115 16.30 8.67 -8.97
N SER A 116 15.94 7.41 -9.18
CA SER A 116 16.12 6.74 -10.48
C SER A 116 15.29 7.40 -11.59
N GLU A 117 15.87 7.51 -12.80
CA GLU A 117 15.21 8.13 -13.96
C GLU A 117 13.86 7.46 -14.31
N ALA A 118 13.75 6.15 -14.06
CA ALA A 118 12.52 5.42 -14.30
C ALA A 118 11.39 5.85 -13.35
N VAL A 119 11.69 6.10 -12.08
CA VAL A 119 10.69 6.51 -11.07
C VAL A 119 10.36 7.99 -11.19
N THR A 120 11.36 8.87 -11.37
CA THR A 120 11.12 10.32 -11.51
C THR A 120 10.18 10.62 -12.69
N LYS A 121 10.35 9.94 -13.84
CA LYS A 121 9.42 10.06 -14.99
C LYS A 121 7.97 9.66 -14.69
N LEU A 122 7.76 8.75 -13.74
CA LEU A 122 6.42 8.33 -13.31
C LEU A 122 5.76 9.36 -12.39
N LEU A 123 6.56 10.06 -11.59
CA LEU A 123 6.09 10.99 -10.55
C LEU A 123 6.00 12.45 -11.03
N ASP A 124 6.94 12.90 -11.86
CA ASP A 124 7.08 14.31 -12.22
C ASP A 124 5.94 14.85 -13.09
N GLY A 125 5.54 16.09 -12.79
CA GLY A 125 4.58 16.87 -13.57
C GLY A 125 3.18 16.27 -13.66
N LYS A 126 2.85 15.28 -12.82
CA LYS A 126 1.52 14.66 -12.81
C LYS A 126 0.54 15.51 -12.01
N LYS A 127 -0.70 15.56 -12.50
CA LYS A 127 -1.81 16.19 -11.77
C LYS A 127 -2.09 15.44 -10.47
N LEU A 128 -2.54 16.19 -9.47
CA LEU A 128 -3.07 15.63 -8.23
C LEU A 128 -4.35 14.81 -8.51
N SER A 129 -4.52 13.75 -7.73
CA SER A 129 -5.70 12.88 -7.77
C SER A 129 -6.84 13.47 -6.92
N GLY A 130 -7.96 12.76 -6.83
CA GLY A 130 -9.07 13.15 -5.95
C GLY A 130 -8.72 13.11 -4.45
N SER A 131 -7.69 12.37 -4.05
CA SER A 131 -7.18 12.36 -2.67
C SER A 131 -6.22 13.52 -2.39
N GLY A 132 -5.84 14.29 -3.41
CA GLY A 132 -4.83 15.35 -3.31
C GLY A 132 -3.39 14.85 -3.39
N LEU A 133 -3.16 13.54 -3.51
CA LEU A 133 -1.84 12.95 -3.79
C LEU A 133 -1.46 13.07 -5.27
N GLY A 134 -0.17 13.02 -5.57
CA GLY A 134 0.31 12.82 -6.95
C GLY A 134 -0.21 11.49 -7.53
N LYS A 135 -0.53 11.47 -8.83
CA LYS A 135 -1.20 10.33 -9.52
C LYS A 135 -0.58 8.94 -9.32
N ALA A 136 0.69 8.83 -8.95
CA ALA A 136 1.40 7.57 -8.73
C ALA A 136 2.16 7.55 -7.39
N GLN A 137 1.83 8.47 -6.48
CA GLN A 137 2.57 8.64 -5.23
C GLN A 137 2.32 7.47 -4.27
N ALA A 138 1.06 7.03 -4.13
CA ALA A 138 0.71 5.84 -3.35
C ALA A 138 1.37 4.58 -3.92
N ASP A 139 1.20 4.32 -5.23
CA ASP A 139 1.87 3.21 -5.93
C ASP A 139 3.39 3.21 -5.70
N ALA A 140 4.03 4.38 -5.73
CA ALA A 140 5.47 4.48 -5.52
C ALA A 140 5.87 4.18 -4.06
N SER A 141 5.09 4.67 -3.09
CA SER A 141 5.29 4.36 -1.67
C SER A 141 5.19 2.86 -1.40
N LEU A 142 4.28 2.15 -2.07
CA LEU A 142 4.15 0.70 -1.96
C LEU A 142 5.23 -0.05 -2.73
N ALA A 143 5.56 0.40 -3.94
CA ALA A 143 6.56 -0.21 -4.80
C ALA A 143 7.91 -0.34 -4.10
N VAL A 144 8.36 0.71 -3.40
CA VAL A 144 9.63 0.65 -2.65
C VAL A 144 9.56 -0.29 -1.43
N ARG A 145 8.40 -0.43 -0.77
CA ARG A 145 8.22 -1.43 0.32
C ARG A 145 8.30 -2.86 -0.20
N SER A 146 7.94 -3.10 -1.46
CA SER A 146 7.89 -4.45 -2.03
C SER A 146 9.25 -5.16 -2.08
N PHE A 147 10.37 -4.43 -1.93
CA PHE A 147 11.70 -5.04 -1.90
C PHE A 147 12.02 -5.77 -0.59
N GLU A 148 11.31 -5.48 0.49
CA GLU A 148 11.54 -6.06 1.82
C GLU A 148 10.26 -6.60 2.48
N ALA A 149 9.11 -6.35 1.88
CA ALA A 149 7.79 -6.73 2.37
C ALA A 149 6.88 -7.16 1.22
N VAL A 150 5.81 -7.86 1.54
CA VAL A 150 4.78 -8.19 0.54
C VAL A 150 3.86 -7.00 0.34
N VAL A 151 3.50 -6.69 -0.90
CA VAL A 151 2.44 -5.72 -1.23
C VAL A 151 1.26 -6.45 -1.84
N LEU A 152 0.07 -6.24 -1.29
CA LEU A 152 -1.20 -6.72 -1.84
C LEU A 152 -1.86 -5.60 -2.64
N THR A 153 -2.23 -5.88 -3.89
CA THR A 153 -2.95 -4.96 -4.77
C THR A 153 -4.02 -5.72 -5.56
N ASP A 154 -5.10 -5.04 -5.95
CA ASP A 154 -6.07 -5.57 -6.93
C ASP A 154 -5.96 -4.86 -8.30
N GLU A 155 -4.85 -4.15 -8.50
CA GLU A 155 -4.50 -3.59 -9.80
C GLU A 155 -4.19 -4.68 -10.83
N ARG A 156 -4.39 -4.38 -12.11
CA ARG A 156 -3.97 -5.28 -13.20
C ARG A 156 -2.45 -5.31 -13.30
N LYS A 157 -1.86 -6.50 -13.41
CA LYS A 157 -0.40 -6.72 -13.43
C LYS A 157 0.32 -6.09 -14.63
N ASP A 158 -0.43 -5.76 -15.67
CA ASP A 158 0.06 -5.11 -16.89
C ASP A 158 0.05 -3.57 -16.81
N LYS A 159 -0.64 -2.97 -15.82
CA LYS A 159 -0.76 -1.51 -15.68
C LYS A 159 0.61 -0.90 -15.50
N SER A 160 0.89 0.11 -16.32
CA SER A 160 2.14 0.87 -16.23
C SER A 160 2.13 1.73 -14.97
N GLY A 161 3.19 1.62 -14.18
CA GLY A 161 3.34 2.38 -12.95
C GLY A 161 4.47 1.86 -12.07
N PRO A 162 4.65 2.44 -10.88
CA PRO A 162 5.71 2.06 -9.95
C PRO A 162 5.65 0.59 -9.51
N LEU A 163 4.46 0.04 -9.26
CA LEU A 163 4.29 -1.37 -8.86
C LEU A 163 4.80 -2.34 -9.93
N LYS A 164 4.47 -2.10 -11.21
CA LYS A 164 5.01 -2.91 -12.32
C LYS A 164 6.52 -2.82 -12.42
N LEU A 165 7.09 -1.63 -12.23
CA LEU A 165 8.54 -1.44 -12.24
C LEU A 165 9.22 -2.21 -11.11
N ALA A 166 8.73 -2.09 -9.87
CA ALA A 166 9.29 -2.83 -8.74
C ALA A 166 9.18 -4.34 -8.92
N ARG A 167 8.06 -4.86 -9.47
CA ARG A 167 7.94 -6.29 -9.81
C ARG A 167 8.98 -6.76 -10.82
N GLN A 168 9.28 -5.95 -11.83
CA GLN A 168 10.35 -6.24 -12.80
C GLN A 168 11.75 -6.24 -12.15
N GLN A 169 11.88 -5.56 -11.00
CA GLN A 169 13.08 -5.49 -10.16
C GLN A 169 13.03 -6.47 -8.98
N SER A 170 12.19 -7.51 -9.05
CA SER A 170 12.05 -8.58 -8.03
C SER A 170 11.34 -8.17 -6.73
N GLY A 171 10.60 -7.07 -6.72
CA GLY A 171 9.70 -6.72 -5.63
C GLY A 171 8.56 -7.73 -5.45
N TRP A 172 8.20 -8.01 -4.20
CA TRP A 172 7.16 -8.96 -3.79
C TRP A 172 5.78 -8.32 -3.84
N ILE A 173 5.13 -8.40 -5.00
CA ILE A 173 3.82 -7.82 -5.24
C ILE A 173 2.84 -8.92 -5.65
N VAL A 174 1.76 -9.07 -4.89
CA VAL A 174 0.66 -10.01 -5.13
C VAL A 174 -0.52 -9.25 -5.73
N HIS A 175 -0.86 -9.56 -6.98
CA HIS A 175 -2.09 -9.06 -7.61
C HIS A 175 -3.21 -10.03 -7.27
N LEU A 176 -4.12 -9.65 -6.37
CA LEU A 176 -5.08 -10.57 -5.75
C LEU A 176 -5.94 -11.30 -6.79
N SER A 177 -6.53 -10.59 -7.76
CA SER A 177 -7.33 -11.23 -8.82
C SER A 177 -6.50 -12.02 -9.84
N GLU A 178 -5.23 -11.67 -10.09
CA GLU A 178 -4.44 -12.25 -11.20
C GLU A 178 -3.39 -13.29 -10.75
N ASP A 179 -2.97 -13.25 -9.50
CA ASP A 179 -1.96 -14.15 -8.91
C ASP A 179 -2.60 -15.11 -7.88
N LEU A 180 -3.34 -14.57 -6.89
CA LEU A 180 -3.91 -15.37 -5.80
C LEU A 180 -5.13 -16.18 -6.26
N GLU A 181 -6.13 -15.53 -6.86
CA GLU A 181 -7.39 -16.18 -7.23
C GLU A 181 -7.20 -17.43 -8.12
N PRO A 182 -6.36 -17.40 -9.19
CA PRO A 182 -6.12 -18.58 -10.02
C PRO A 182 -5.32 -19.68 -9.31
N SER A 183 -4.62 -19.36 -8.21
CA SER A 183 -3.82 -20.34 -7.47
C SER A 183 -4.67 -21.32 -6.65
N GLY A 184 -5.89 -20.91 -6.27
CA GLY A 184 -6.77 -21.66 -5.37
C GLY A 184 -6.24 -21.83 -3.95
N LEU A 185 -5.19 -21.10 -3.56
CA LEU A 185 -4.60 -21.13 -2.22
C LEU A 185 -5.24 -20.08 -1.32
N ALA A 186 -5.20 -20.31 -0.01
CA ALA A 186 -5.38 -19.26 0.99
C ALA A 186 -4.26 -18.20 0.85
N LEU A 187 -4.55 -16.96 1.22
CA LEU A 187 -3.65 -15.81 1.03
C LEU A 187 -2.32 -16.01 1.76
N GLY A 188 -2.36 -16.42 3.03
CA GLY A 188 -1.14 -16.70 3.80
C GLY A 188 -0.28 -17.79 3.14
N ALA A 189 -0.89 -18.89 2.72
CA ALA A 189 -0.20 -20.00 2.05
C ALA A 189 0.38 -19.60 0.68
N PHE A 190 -0.27 -18.69 -0.04
CA PHE A 190 0.26 -18.13 -1.28
C PHE A 190 1.50 -17.27 -1.00
N ILE A 191 1.43 -16.37 -0.02
CA ILE A 191 2.54 -15.51 0.38
C ILE A 191 3.77 -16.34 0.80
N GLU A 192 3.58 -17.39 1.60
CA GLU A 192 4.68 -18.25 2.06
C GLU A 192 5.41 -18.97 0.93
N LYS A 193 4.74 -19.24 -0.20
CA LYS A 193 5.38 -19.82 -1.39
C LYS A 193 6.17 -18.78 -2.19
N MET A 194 5.82 -17.50 -2.06
CA MET A 194 6.45 -16.41 -2.82
C MET A 194 7.76 -15.94 -2.17
N ILE A 195 7.82 -15.96 -0.84
CA ILE A 195 8.98 -15.45 -0.10
C ILE A 195 10.07 -16.53 0.00
N PRO A 196 11.35 -16.21 -0.26
CA PRO A 196 12.46 -17.14 -0.06
C PRO A 196 12.52 -17.65 1.38
N ARG A 197 12.80 -18.94 1.58
CA ARG A 197 12.86 -19.58 2.92
C ARG A 197 13.90 -18.97 3.86
N ASP A 198 14.90 -18.29 3.33
CA ASP A 198 15.97 -17.65 4.12
C ASP A 198 15.60 -16.22 4.57
N ALA A 199 14.43 -15.71 4.16
CA ALA A 199 13.94 -14.37 4.50
C ALA A 199 12.90 -14.36 5.64
N SER A 200 12.69 -15.50 6.32
CA SER A 200 11.66 -15.67 7.37
C SER A 200 12.19 -16.18 8.70
#